data_AF-A0A539E2D8-F1
#
_entry.id   AF-A0A539E2D8-F1
#
_cell.length_a   1.000
_cell.length_b   1.000
_cell.length_c   1.000
_cell.angle_alpha   90.00
_cell.angle_beta   90.00
_cell.angle_gamma   90.00
#
_symmetry.space_group_name_H-M   'P 1'
#
loop_
_entity.id
_entity.type
_entity.pdbx_description
1 polymer ?
#
loop_
_entity_poly.entity_id
_entity_poly.type
_entity_poly.pdbx_seq_one_letter_code
_entity_poly.pdbx_strand_id
1 'polypeptide(L)'
;LALGNSYHHLTFNGSGSWTHTGALDINGNLTLTAGTLNSSGQNITLAGNWLAAGSYTAGGNSVTLDGTAAQAVTSGGQAFNTLAITNAAAVVTFADALSAANLTAITPNTQLTFSGGTINTISNTLNINGQASGSRVLLRSTNSTPYIFNVTGGAQTVYFANIQYSDATGNDITALDSVDSGNNDTAAASPHWIFLNTTTLAGTVYIDRGPATVGAGKSVRLLIDGVSAGTAVTNAAGIYTTTLTTAAGARLLAYIDGNDGALTDATTVTETAGSDLLNFDLHTNAVVVRHDNGGAVTHALMKAALPTVADSEILYDVAVNDLTITTAGVTLEIPTGESYTPESNATTPRLIVDGALNAGSNTLEITGTGTPLSGSGTFTPGASTVKYTGTVAATNIAAIPYHHLWLAPSGATTYSLLGSLSGGNALSGNLIIDVNATLDVTGSNYAIAVAGNWSNSGSLLAQAGTVSLTGANQSLTGSTTFYNLSKVESTNDATDVTLTFDNTAMQTIN
;
A
#
# COMPACT_ATOMS: atom_id res chain seq x y z
N LEU A 1 -58.64 -6.73 -6.22
CA LEU A 1 -58.28 -7.64 -7.34
C LEU A 1 -58.51 -9.08 -6.89
N ALA A 2 -59.18 -9.91 -7.69
CA ALA A 2 -59.42 -11.31 -7.33
C ALA A 2 -58.10 -12.11 -7.32
N LEU A 3 -58.03 -13.15 -6.46
CA LEU A 3 -56.83 -13.97 -6.22
C LEU A 3 -56.21 -14.54 -7.51
N GLY A 4 -54.87 -14.54 -7.57
CA GLY A 4 -54.09 -15.51 -8.34
C GLY A 4 -54.05 -15.33 -9.87
N ASN A 5 -54.50 -14.19 -10.39
CA ASN A 5 -54.40 -13.92 -11.83
C ASN A 5 -53.05 -13.27 -12.16
N SER A 6 -52.35 -13.83 -13.14
CA SER A 6 -51.28 -13.14 -13.85
C SER A 6 -51.88 -12.14 -14.84
N TYR A 7 -51.30 -10.94 -14.88
CA TYR A 7 -51.63 -9.90 -15.85
C TYR A 7 -50.46 -9.70 -16.80
N HIS A 8 -50.73 -9.18 -18.00
CA HIS A 8 -49.66 -8.68 -18.86
C HIS A 8 -49.36 -7.23 -18.49
N HIS A 9 -50.20 -6.27 -18.91
CA HIS A 9 -50.14 -4.90 -18.39
C HIS A 9 -51.25 -4.67 -17.37
N LEU A 10 -50.93 -3.92 -16.32
CA LEU A 10 -51.91 -3.54 -15.31
C LEU A 10 -51.86 -2.03 -15.05
N THR A 11 -52.98 -1.36 -15.29
CA THR A 11 -53.12 0.08 -15.11
C THR A 11 -54.22 0.41 -14.11
N PHE A 12 -53.90 1.26 -13.14
CA PHE A 12 -54.83 1.83 -12.16
C PHE A 12 -54.97 3.33 -12.42
N ASN A 13 -56.15 3.79 -12.82
CA ASN A 13 -56.39 5.17 -13.27
C ASN A 13 -57.61 5.87 -12.64
N GLY A 14 -58.36 5.18 -11.78
CA GLY A 14 -59.51 5.74 -11.08
C GLY A 14 -59.15 6.51 -9.80
N SER A 15 -60.17 6.99 -9.10
CA SER A 15 -60.03 7.44 -7.72
C SER A 15 -60.36 6.28 -6.75
N GLY A 16 -59.89 6.37 -5.50
CA GLY A 16 -60.12 5.35 -4.49
C GLY A 16 -58.94 4.39 -4.29
N SER A 17 -59.17 3.29 -3.56
CA SER A 17 -58.14 2.32 -3.17
C SER A 17 -58.44 0.94 -3.76
N TRP A 18 -57.46 0.34 -4.43
CA TRP A 18 -57.49 -1.04 -4.89
C TRP A 18 -56.63 -1.90 -3.99
N THR A 19 -57.28 -2.77 -3.24
CA THR A 19 -56.60 -3.80 -2.45
C THR A 19 -56.56 -5.11 -3.23
N HIS A 20 -55.37 -5.71 -3.36
CA HIS A 20 -55.26 -7.10 -3.80
C HIS A 20 -55.16 -8.01 -2.57
N THR A 21 -55.89 -9.13 -2.61
CA THR A 21 -55.97 -10.09 -1.48
C THR A 21 -55.12 -11.34 -1.71
N GLY A 22 -54.43 -11.43 -2.84
CA GLY A 22 -53.48 -12.47 -3.20
C GLY A 22 -52.21 -11.88 -3.82
N ALA A 23 -51.20 -12.71 -4.06
CA ALA A 23 -50.02 -12.31 -4.81
C ALA A 23 -50.41 -11.87 -6.23
N LEU A 24 -49.73 -10.83 -6.72
CA LEU A 24 -49.96 -10.24 -8.04
C LEU A 24 -48.75 -10.54 -8.92
N ASP A 25 -48.99 -11.11 -10.09
CA ASP A 25 -47.96 -11.40 -11.09
C ASP A 25 -48.25 -10.58 -12.35
N ILE A 26 -47.27 -9.82 -12.83
CA ILE A 26 -47.42 -8.88 -13.93
C ILE A 26 -46.25 -9.05 -14.91
N ASN A 27 -46.53 -9.63 -16.06
CA ASN A 27 -45.53 -9.93 -17.10
C ASN A 27 -45.08 -8.69 -17.91
N GLY A 28 -45.81 -7.59 -17.80
CA GLY A 28 -45.53 -6.31 -18.45
C GLY A 28 -45.53 -5.17 -17.43
N ASN A 29 -45.85 -3.95 -17.88
CA ASN A 29 -45.81 -2.78 -16.99
C ASN A 29 -46.95 -2.74 -15.96
N LEU A 30 -46.61 -2.26 -14.77
CA LEU A 30 -47.55 -1.78 -13.75
C LEU A 30 -47.56 -0.25 -13.77
N THR A 31 -48.73 0.34 -14.02
CA THR A 31 -48.92 1.79 -14.08
C THR A 31 -50.01 2.24 -13.12
N LEU A 32 -49.70 3.20 -12.26
CA LEU A 32 -50.63 3.84 -11.35
C LEU A 32 -50.70 5.32 -11.68
N THR A 33 -51.74 5.76 -12.37
CA THR A 33 -51.90 7.18 -12.77
C THR A 33 -52.68 8.00 -11.74
N ALA A 34 -53.54 7.36 -10.93
CA ALA A 34 -54.34 7.98 -9.87
C ALA A 34 -54.82 6.93 -8.85
N GLY A 35 -55.32 7.38 -7.68
CA GLY A 35 -55.82 6.49 -6.63
C GLY A 35 -54.70 5.79 -5.84
N THR A 36 -55.05 4.74 -5.09
CA THR A 36 -54.12 4.01 -4.20
C THR A 36 -54.08 2.52 -4.51
N LEU A 37 -52.91 1.96 -4.82
CA LEU A 37 -52.68 0.51 -4.79
C LEU A 37 -52.27 0.09 -3.37
N ASN A 38 -53.07 -0.74 -2.72
CA ASN A 38 -52.78 -1.28 -1.38
C ASN A 38 -52.48 -2.78 -1.45
N SER A 39 -51.26 -3.16 -1.11
CA SER A 39 -50.83 -4.55 -1.17
C SER A 39 -51.30 -5.40 -0.01
N SER A 40 -51.69 -4.80 1.12
CA SER A 40 -52.20 -5.53 2.30
C SER A 40 -51.30 -6.73 2.72
N GLY A 41 -49.97 -6.61 2.54
CA GLY A 41 -49.00 -7.66 2.85
C GLY A 41 -48.74 -8.69 1.74
N GLN A 42 -49.46 -8.60 0.62
CA GLN A 42 -49.33 -9.54 -0.49
C GLN A 42 -48.26 -9.10 -1.49
N ASN A 43 -47.48 -10.06 -1.99
CA ASN A 43 -46.34 -9.78 -2.88
C ASN A 43 -46.77 -9.38 -4.30
N ILE A 44 -45.89 -8.64 -4.97
CA ILE A 44 -45.99 -8.30 -6.39
C ILE A 44 -44.75 -8.84 -7.10
N THR A 45 -44.93 -9.58 -8.18
CA THR A 45 -43.89 -9.95 -9.13
C THR A 45 -44.13 -9.17 -10.42
N LEU A 46 -43.10 -8.53 -10.94
CA LEU A 46 -43.21 -7.58 -12.03
C LEU A 46 -42.04 -7.73 -13.01
N ALA A 47 -42.36 -8.18 -14.23
CA ALA A 47 -41.38 -8.35 -15.30
C ALA A 47 -41.17 -7.08 -16.15
N GLY A 48 -42.12 -6.12 -16.11
CA GLY A 48 -42.03 -4.85 -16.82
C GLY A 48 -41.72 -3.64 -15.92
N ASN A 49 -42.06 -2.45 -16.38
CA ASN A 49 -41.76 -1.20 -15.68
C ASN A 49 -42.75 -0.92 -14.54
N TRP A 50 -42.26 -0.27 -13.48
CA TRP A 50 -43.09 0.32 -12.43
C TRP A 50 -43.21 1.83 -12.66
N LEU A 51 -44.43 2.33 -12.85
CA LEU A 51 -44.71 3.76 -12.99
C LEU A 51 -45.82 4.19 -12.02
N ALA A 52 -45.50 5.00 -11.02
CA ALA A 52 -46.45 5.50 -10.05
C ALA A 52 -46.50 7.03 -10.03
N ALA A 53 -47.65 7.57 -10.44
CA ALA A 53 -48.09 8.94 -10.19
C ALA A 53 -49.22 9.03 -9.14
N GLY A 54 -49.90 7.91 -8.85
CA GLY A 54 -50.78 7.75 -7.69
C GLY A 54 -50.06 7.18 -6.45
N SER A 55 -50.81 6.84 -5.40
CA SER A 55 -50.24 6.36 -4.13
C SER A 55 -50.08 4.83 -4.05
N TYR A 56 -49.03 4.37 -3.38
CA TYR A 56 -48.78 2.95 -3.11
C TYR A 56 -48.63 2.70 -1.61
N THR A 57 -49.28 1.64 -1.12
CA THR A 57 -49.18 1.17 0.27
C THR A 57 -48.69 -0.28 0.30
N ALA A 58 -47.44 -0.48 0.76
CA ALA A 58 -46.78 -1.78 0.75
C ALA A 58 -47.35 -2.80 1.75
N GLY A 59 -47.74 -2.38 2.96
CA GLY A 59 -48.33 -3.28 3.97
C GLY A 59 -47.44 -4.46 4.39
N GLY A 60 -46.11 -4.33 4.33
CA GLY A 60 -45.17 -5.41 4.68
C GLY A 60 -44.81 -6.36 3.52
N ASN A 61 -45.27 -6.08 2.30
CA ASN A 61 -45.04 -6.96 1.16
C ASN A 61 -43.61 -6.91 0.57
N SER A 62 -43.34 -7.80 -0.37
CA SER A 62 -42.23 -7.70 -1.32
C SER A 62 -42.72 -7.35 -2.73
N VAL A 63 -42.01 -6.46 -3.40
CA VAL A 63 -42.07 -6.25 -4.85
C VAL A 63 -40.80 -6.87 -5.45
N THR A 64 -40.96 -7.82 -6.37
CA THR A 64 -39.86 -8.48 -7.07
C THR A 64 -39.84 -8.06 -8.53
N LEU A 65 -38.71 -7.51 -8.98
CA LEU A 65 -38.46 -7.23 -10.39
C LEU A 65 -37.75 -8.45 -11.02
N ASP A 66 -38.49 -9.21 -11.83
CA ASP A 66 -38.08 -10.51 -12.40
C ASP A 66 -38.05 -10.50 -13.94
N GLY A 67 -38.00 -9.31 -14.52
CA GLY A 67 -37.94 -9.15 -15.96
C GLY A 67 -36.67 -9.75 -16.57
N THR A 68 -36.69 -9.88 -17.89
CA THR A 68 -35.51 -10.24 -18.70
C THR A 68 -35.08 -9.13 -19.65
N ALA A 69 -35.92 -8.10 -19.82
CA ALA A 69 -35.61 -6.87 -20.54
C ALA A 69 -35.28 -5.75 -19.55
N ALA A 70 -34.78 -4.61 -20.03
CA ALA A 70 -34.51 -3.47 -19.17
C ALA A 70 -35.80 -3.01 -18.47
N GLN A 71 -35.72 -2.77 -17.15
CA GLN A 71 -36.84 -2.30 -16.34
C GLN A 71 -36.57 -0.90 -15.81
N ALA A 72 -37.59 -0.07 -15.78
CA ALA A 72 -37.56 1.25 -15.17
C ALA A 72 -38.50 1.30 -13.96
N VAL A 73 -38.04 1.92 -12.87
CA VAL A 73 -38.81 2.20 -11.66
C VAL A 73 -38.95 3.71 -11.50
N THR A 74 -40.18 4.20 -11.58
CA THR A 74 -40.57 5.56 -11.19
C THR A 74 -41.55 5.43 -10.04
N SER A 75 -41.06 5.57 -8.82
CA SER A 75 -41.81 5.33 -7.58
C SER A 75 -42.83 6.41 -7.27
N GLY A 76 -42.65 7.62 -7.82
CA GLY A 76 -43.46 8.78 -7.46
C GLY A 76 -43.24 9.23 -6.01
N GLY A 77 -42.11 8.85 -5.40
CA GLY A 77 -41.81 9.08 -3.99
C GLY A 77 -42.46 8.08 -3.02
N GLN A 78 -43.13 7.04 -3.53
CA GLN A 78 -43.74 6.03 -2.68
C GLN A 78 -42.70 5.04 -2.14
N ALA A 79 -42.89 4.65 -0.87
CA ALA A 79 -41.99 3.71 -0.21
C ALA A 79 -42.36 2.24 -0.48
N PHE A 80 -41.34 1.43 -0.77
CA PHE A 80 -41.45 -0.02 -0.78
C PHE A 80 -41.16 -0.58 0.61
N ASN A 81 -41.77 -1.70 0.98
CA ASN A 81 -41.31 -2.45 2.15
C ASN A 81 -40.05 -3.24 1.77
N THR A 82 -40.17 -4.27 0.94
CA THR A 82 -39.02 -4.97 0.36
C THR A 82 -39.05 -4.84 -1.15
N LEU A 83 -37.98 -4.32 -1.75
CA LEU A 83 -37.77 -4.35 -3.19
C LEU A 83 -36.66 -5.35 -3.51
N ALA A 84 -37.01 -6.42 -4.21
CA ALA A 84 -36.09 -7.47 -4.64
C ALA A 84 -35.83 -7.38 -6.14
N ILE A 85 -34.56 -7.41 -6.53
CA ILE A 85 -34.11 -7.36 -7.92
C ILE A 85 -33.56 -8.73 -8.30
N THR A 86 -34.23 -9.37 -9.25
CA THR A 86 -33.85 -10.69 -9.80
C THR A 86 -33.57 -10.64 -11.30
N ASN A 87 -33.93 -9.54 -11.96
CA ASN A 87 -33.52 -9.26 -13.34
C ASN A 87 -32.01 -9.06 -13.43
N ALA A 88 -31.31 -10.13 -13.81
CA ALA A 88 -29.88 -10.12 -14.12
C ALA A 88 -29.60 -10.17 -15.63
N ALA A 89 -30.64 -10.24 -16.47
CA ALA A 89 -30.50 -10.29 -17.92
C ALA A 89 -30.36 -8.89 -18.54
N ALA A 90 -30.83 -7.85 -17.85
CA ALA A 90 -30.76 -6.47 -18.29
C ALA A 90 -30.68 -5.50 -17.09
N VAL A 91 -30.51 -4.21 -17.41
CA VAL A 91 -30.39 -3.15 -16.40
C VAL A 91 -31.75 -2.83 -15.77
N VAL A 92 -31.76 -2.65 -14.46
CA VAL A 92 -32.87 -2.01 -13.72
C VAL A 92 -32.49 -0.56 -13.41
N THR A 93 -33.28 0.38 -13.90
CA THR A 93 -33.04 1.82 -13.74
C THR A 93 -34.06 2.45 -12.80
N PHE A 94 -33.59 3.08 -11.73
CA PHE A 94 -34.37 3.91 -10.83
C PHE A 94 -34.37 5.35 -11.35
N ALA A 95 -35.51 5.76 -11.91
CA ALA A 95 -35.66 7.06 -12.56
C ALA A 95 -35.82 8.22 -11.56
N ASP A 96 -36.32 7.93 -10.35
CA ASP A 96 -36.46 8.87 -9.24
C ASP A 96 -35.82 8.33 -7.95
N ALA A 97 -35.86 9.13 -6.89
CA ALA A 97 -35.35 8.74 -5.59
C ALA A 97 -36.10 7.53 -5.02
N LEU A 98 -35.37 6.48 -4.66
CA LEU A 98 -35.94 5.29 -4.03
C LEU A 98 -36.15 5.50 -2.52
N SER A 99 -37.28 5.03 -2.00
CA SER A 99 -37.48 4.79 -0.57
C SER A 99 -37.88 3.34 -0.37
N ALA A 100 -37.11 2.58 0.39
CA ALA A 100 -37.40 1.18 0.70
C ALA A 100 -36.99 0.84 2.14
N ALA A 101 -37.70 -0.07 2.81
CA ALA A 101 -37.16 -0.64 4.04
C ALA A 101 -36.00 -1.59 3.72
N ASN A 102 -36.19 -2.47 2.75
CA ASN A 102 -35.18 -3.42 2.29
C ASN A 102 -34.98 -3.30 0.78
N LEU A 103 -33.73 -3.18 0.33
CA LEU A 103 -33.34 -3.37 -1.06
C LEU A 103 -32.48 -4.63 -1.15
N THR A 104 -32.87 -5.57 -2.00
CA THR A 104 -32.19 -6.85 -2.18
C THR A 104 -31.81 -7.07 -3.63
N ALA A 105 -30.52 -7.27 -3.91
CA ALA A 105 -30.01 -7.73 -5.20
C ALA A 105 -28.91 -8.77 -4.95
N ILE A 106 -29.30 -10.05 -4.96
CA ILE A 106 -28.40 -11.18 -4.68
C ILE A 106 -28.29 -12.16 -5.85
N THR A 107 -28.90 -11.82 -6.98
CA THR A 107 -28.78 -12.59 -8.22
C THR A 107 -27.46 -12.20 -8.90
N PRO A 108 -26.59 -13.16 -9.23
CA PRO A 108 -25.34 -12.93 -9.97
C PRO A 108 -25.52 -11.99 -11.17
N ASN A 109 -24.59 -11.05 -11.36
CA ASN A 109 -24.56 -10.12 -12.50
C ASN A 109 -25.72 -9.12 -12.60
N THR A 110 -26.52 -8.93 -11.53
CA THR A 110 -27.57 -7.89 -11.52
C THR A 110 -26.94 -6.50 -11.71
N GLN A 111 -27.57 -5.64 -12.51
CA GLN A 111 -27.17 -4.24 -12.66
C GLN A 111 -28.30 -3.28 -12.25
N LEU A 112 -27.99 -2.42 -11.30
CA LEU A 112 -28.87 -1.34 -10.80
C LEU A 112 -28.26 0.00 -11.19
N THR A 113 -29.05 0.84 -11.85
CA THR A 113 -28.66 2.21 -12.21
C THR A 113 -29.59 3.20 -11.53
N PHE A 114 -29.03 4.15 -10.77
CA PHE A 114 -29.77 5.17 -10.05
C PHE A 114 -29.60 6.53 -10.71
N SER A 115 -30.66 7.34 -10.72
CA SER A 115 -30.57 8.72 -11.18
C SER A 115 -29.55 9.51 -10.35
N GLY A 116 -28.54 10.09 -11.01
CA GLY A 116 -27.51 10.89 -10.33
C GLY A 116 -28.10 12.06 -9.54
N GLY A 117 -27.57 12.32 -8.36
CA GLY A 117 -28.03 13.35 -7.43
C GLY A 117 -29.27 12.98 -6.60
N THR A 118 -29.83 11.78 -6.78
CA THR A 118 -30.95 11.31 -5.95
C THR A 118 -30.49 10.72 -4.63
N ILE A 119 -31.34 10.87 -3.60
CA ILE A 119 -31.16 10.22 -2.29
C ILE A 119 -32.03 8.97 -2.25
N ASN A 120 -31.40 7.81 -2.26
CA ASN A 120 -32.02 6.50 -2.18
C ASN A 120 -31.99 6.03 -0.73
N THR A 121 -33.11 6.13 -0.04
CA THR A 121 -33.21 5.83 1.40
C THR A 121 -33.54 4.36 1.63
N ILE A 122 -32.65 3.67 2.34
CA ILE A 122 -32.81 2.28 2.78
C ILE A 122 -32.91 2.26 4.29
N SER A 123 -34.11 2.03 4.83
CA SER A 123 -34.36 2.24 6.25
C SER A 123 -34.07 1.05 7.16
N ASN A 124 -33.84 -0.14 6.58
CA ASN A 124 -33.49 -1.35 7.31
C ASN A 124 -32.28 -2.05 6.68
N THR A 125 -32.47 -2.84 5.61
CA THR A 125 -31.39 -3.70 5.07
C THR A 125 -31.04 -3.36 3.63
N LEU A 126 -29.74 -3.12 3.39
CA LEU A 126 -29.15 -3.06 2.04
C LEU A 126 -28.44 -4.40 1.76
N ASN A 127 -29.15 -5.34 1.13
CA ASN A 127 -28.63 -6.68 0.85
C ASN A 127 -28.19 -6.77 -0.61
N ILE A 128 -26.92 -6.46 -0.86
CA ILE A 128 -26.30 -6.59 -2.18
C ILE A 128 -25.22 -7.66 -2.10
N ASN A 129 -25.34 -8.71 -2.90
CA ASN A 129 -24.38 -9.81 -2.92
C ASN A 129 -24.22 -10.43 -4.32
N GLY A 130 -23.11 -10.13 -4.98
CA GLY A 130 -22.75 -10.75 -6.27
C GLY A 130 -22.22 -12.18 -6.17
N GLN A 131 -22.06 -12.73 -4.97
CA GLN A 131 -21.64 -14.10 -4.64
C GLN A 131 -20.18 -14.46 -4.92
N ALA A 132 -19.54 -13.86 -5.93
CA ALA A 132 -18.13 -14.08 -6.27
C ALA A 132 -17.54 -12.91 -7.07
N SER A 133 -16.21 -12.87 -7.20
CA SER A 133 -15.48 -11.85 -7.96
C SER A 133 -15.90 -11.80 -9.45
N GLY A 134 -16.29 -12.93 -10.03
CA GLY A 134 -16.74 -13.04 -11.42
C GLY A 134 -18.22 -12.73 -11.66
N SER A 135 -19.01 -12.44 -10.62
CA SER A 135 -20.48 -12.33 -10.71
C SER A 135 -21.05 -11.09 -10.01
N ARG A 136 -20.23 -10.05 -9.89
CA ARG A 136 -20.54 -8.87 -9.08
C ARG A 136 -21.85 -8.20 -9.45
N VAL A 137 -22.54 -7.63 -8.45
CA VAL A 137 -23.66 -6.71 -8.68
C VAL A 137 -23.11 -5.35 -9.07
N LEU A 138 -23.58 -4.78 -10.18
CA LEU A 138 -23.17 -3.45 -10.64
C LEU A 138 -24.11 -2.40 -10.09
N LEU A 139 -23.56 -1.42 -9.36
CA LEU A 139 -24.27 -0.24 -8.88
C LEU A 139 -23.71 0.99 -9.61
N ARG A 140 -24.56 1.73 -10.32
CA ARG A 140 -24.16 2.80 -11.23
C ARG A 140 -25.03 4.05 -11.06
N SER A 141 -24.45 5.21 -11.35
CA SER A 141 -25.22 6.42 -11.63
C SER A 141 -25.62 6.49 -13.12
N THR A 142 -26.75 7.13 -13.43
CA THR A 142 -27.16 7.43 -14.81
C THR A 142 -26.27 8.46 -15.50
N ASN A 143 -25.48 9.22 -14.74
CA ASN A 143 -24.60 10.27 -15.23
C ASN A 143 -23.37 10.42 -14.30
N SER A 144 -22.55 11.44 -14.52
CA SER A 144 -21.34 11.69 -13.74
C SER A 144 -21.59 12.34 -12.36
N THR A 145 -22.84 12.39 -11.89
CA THR A 145 -23.20 12.86 -10.55
C THR A 145 -23.45 11.65 -9.66
N PRO A 146 -22.86 11.58 -8.46
CA PRO A 146 -23.12 10.47 -7.54
C PRO A 146 -24.59 10.32 -7.18
N TYR A 147 -25.07 9.07 -7.07
CA TYR A 147 -26.29 8.78 -6.35
C TYR A 147 -25.96 8.53 -4.87
N ILE A 148 -26.87 8.88 -3.98
CA ILE A 148 -26.64 8.75 -2.54
C ILE A 148 -27.42 7.53 -2.03
N PHE A 149 -26.76 6.61 -1.32
CA PHE A 149 -27.46 5.67 -0.43
C PHE A 149 -27.52 6.26 0.97
N ASN A 150 -28.74 6.56 1.42
CA ASN A 150 -29.01 6.94 2.80
C ASN A 150 -29.45 5.71 3.59
N VAL A 151 -28.51 5.05 4.25
CA VAL A 151 -28.77 3.87 5.07
C VAL A 151 -29.08 4.30 6.50
N THR A 152 -30.35 4.22 6.91
CA THR A 152 -30.78 4.73 8.24
C THR A 152 -30.95 3.64 9.29
N GLY A 153 -30.88 2.37 8.89
CA GLY A 153 -31.02 1.20 9.78
C GLY A 153 -29.75 0.83 10.57
N GLY A 154 -28.66 1.59 10.42
CA GLY A 154 -27.33 1.28 10.92
C GLY A 154 -26.34 0.96 9.80
N ALA A 155 -25.06 0.81 10.14
CA ALA A 155 -24.01 0.45 9.18
C ALA A 155 -24.33 -0.88 8.48
N GLN A 156 -24.01 -0.96 7.19
CA GLN A 156 -24.33 -2.10 6.33
C GLN A 156 -23.07 -2.69 5.70
N THR A 157 -23.14 -3.96 5.31
CA THR A 157 -22.09 -4.61 4.51
C THR A 157 -22.71 -5.18 3.24
N VAL A 158 -22.10 -4.85 2.10
CA VAL A 158 -22.40 -5.44 0.80
C VAL A 158 -21.22 -6.29 0.34
N TYR A 159 -21.49 -7.29 -0.50
CA TYR A 159 -20.51 -8.28 -0.91
C TYR A 159 -20.44 -8.37 -2.42
N PHE A 160 -19.23 -8.51 -2.97
CA PHE A 160 -19.03 -8.72 -4.41
C PHE A 160 -19.85 -7.72 -5.23
N ALA A 161 -19.78 -6.44 -4.90
CA ALA A 161 -20.39 -5.37 -5.66
C ALA A 161 -19.32 -4.65 -6.47
N ASN A 162 -19.69 -4.04 -7.58
CA ASN A 162 -18.87 -3.08 -8.29
C ASN A 162 -19.62 -1.75 -8.25
N ILE A 163 -19.06 -0.76 -7.56
CA ILE A 163 -19.73 0.51 -7.26
C ILE A 163 -19.02 1.65 -7.99
N GLN A 164 -19.79 2.55 -8.59
CA GLN A 164 -19.27 3.74 -9.26
C GLN A 164 -20.23 4.92 -9.13
N TYR A 165 -19.69 6.12 -8.90
CA TYR A 165 -20.48 7.35 -8.71
C TYR A 165 -21.53 7.18 -7.59
N SER A 166 -21.07 6.85 -6.38
CA SER A 166 -21.95 6.65 -5.23
C SER A 166 -21.39 7.27 -3.95
N ASP A 167 -22.28 7.93 -3.21
CA ASP A 167 -22.01 8.42 -1.86
C ASP A 167 -22.85 7.63 -0.84
N ALA A 168 -22.33 7.45 0.37
CA ALA A 168 -23.04 6.88 1.50
C ALA A 168 -23.36 7.98 2.52
N THR A 169 -24.58 7.94 3.08
CA THR A 169 -24.97 8.83 4.18
C THR A 169 -25.84 8.09 5.19
N GLY A 170 -26.05 8.70 6.35
CA GLY A 170 -26.71 8.07 7.49
C GLY A 170 -25.76 7.17 8.30
N ASN A 171 -25.15 6.18 7.65
CA ASN A 171 -24.13 5.28 8.25
C ASN A 171 -23.12 4.84 7.18
N ASP A 172 -21.93 4.40 7.62
CA ASP A 172 -20.93 3.81 6.72
C ASP A 172 -21.48 2.54 6.03
N ILE A 173 -21.05 2.32 4.80
CA ILE A 173 -21.35 1.08 4.06
C ILE A 173 -20.03 0.40 3.71
N THR A 174 -19.80 -0.78 4.28
CA THR A 174 -18.65 -1.62 3.95
C THR A 174 -18.93 -2.41 2.68
N ALA A 175 -18.12 -2.23 1.65
CA ALA A 175 -18.11 -3.04 0.44
C ALA A 175 -17.00 -4.09 0.53
N LEU A 176 -17.35 -5.29 0.98
CA LEU A 176 -16.41 -6.42 1.12
C LEU A 176 -16.27 -7.19 -0.20
N ASP A 177 -15.04 -7.55 -0.55
CA ASP A 177 -14.68 -8.28 -1.79
C ASP A 177 -15.24 -7.60 -3.06
N SER A 178 -15.37 -6.28 -2.96
CA SER A 178 -16.05 -5.40 -3.91
C SER A 178 -15.04 -4.52 -4.65
N VAL A 179 -15.46 -3.97 -5.78
CA VAL A 179 -14.63 -3.11 -6.63
C VAL A 179 -15.09 -1.67 -6.52
N ASP A 180 -14.18 -0.79 -6.12
CA ASP A 180 -14.31 0.64 -6.32
C ASP A 180 -13.97 0.97 -7.78
N SER A 181 -14.98 1.29 -8.59
CA SER A 181 -14.77 1.71 -10.00
C SER A 181 -14.67 3.23 -10.16
N GLY A 182 -14.43 3.95 -9.07
CA GLY A 182 -14.11 5.36 -9.04
C GLY A 182 -15.29 6.29 -8.79
N ASN A 183 -14.97 7.51 -8.35
CA ASN A 183 -15.91 8.59 -8.03
C ASN A 183 -16.92 8.22 -6.92
N ASN A 184 -16.50 7.36 -6.00
CA ASN A 184 -17.21 7.13 -4.75
C ASN A 184 -16.63 8.05 -3.66
N ASP A 185 -17.33 8.19 -2.54
CA ASP A 185 -16.94 9.04 -1.41
C ASP A 185 -15.88 8.42 -0.46
N THR A 186 -15.10 7.45 -0.92
CA THR A 186 -14.16 6.65 -0.10
C THR A 186 -13.11 7.46 0.67
N ALA A 187 -12.76 8.64 0.17
CA ALA A 187 -11.81 9.56 0.80
C ALA A 187 -12.49 10.64 1.68
N ALA A 188 -13.82 10.65 1.77
CA ALA A 188 -14.57 11.61 2.58
C ALA A 188 -14.54 11.23 4.08
N ALA A 189 -14.98 12.14 4.94
CA ALA A 189 -15.20 11.79 6.34
C ALA A 189 -16.44 10.90 6.47
N SER A 190 -16.44 9.96 7.42
CA SER A 190 -17.61 9.14 7.71
C SER A 190 -18.86 10.01 7.98
N PRO A 191 -20.05 9.63 7.50
CA PRO A 191 -20.34 8.40 6.76
C PRO A 191 -19.77 8.36 5.32
N HIS A 192 -19.23 7.21 4.90
CA HIS A 192 -18.73 6.97 3.54
C HIS A 192 -18.76 5.47 3.14
N TRP A 193 -18.43 5.17 1.88
CA TRP A 193 -18.09 3.81 1.44
C TRP A 193 -16.72 3.35 1.95
N ILE A 194 -16.66 2.14 2.53
CA ILE A 194 -15.42 1.49 2.98
C ILE A 194 -15.18 0.25 2.13
N PHE A 195 -14.13 0.24 1.30
CA PHE A 195 -13.79 -0.94 0.49
C PHE A 195 -12.76 -1.81 1.20
N LEU A 196 -13.13 -3.07 1.43
CA LEU A 196 -12.27 -4.08 2.05
C LEU A 196 -12.24 -5.33 1.18
N ASN A 197 -11.15 -6.07 1.28
CA ASN A 197 -11.03 -7.40 0.70
C ASN A 197 -10.64 -8.40 1.77
N THR A 198 -11.19 -9.60 1.65
CA THR A 198 -10.75 -10.80 2.33
C THR A 198 -9.52 -11.30 1.58
N THR A 199 -8.34 -11.25 2.21
CA THR A 199 -7.07 -11.63 1.59
C THR A 199 -6.44 -12.79 2.33
N THR A 200 -5.88 -13.74 1.58
CA THR A 200 -5.00 -14.76 2.13
C THR A 200 -3.61 -14.17 2.26
N LEU A 201 -3.06 -14.20 3.47
CA LEU A 201 -1.66 -13.89 3.72
C LEU A 201 -0.92 -15.19 4.06
N ALA A 202 0.17 -15.45 3.35
CA ALA A 202 1.05 -16.57 3.58
C ALA A 202 2.51 -16.18 3.34
N GLY A 203 3.40 -16.81 4.08
CA GLY A 203 4.84 -16.64 3.95
C GLY A 203 5.59 -17.77 4.62
N THR A 204 6.89 -17.79 4.42
CA THR A 204 7.83 -18.71 5.04
C THR A 204 8.78 -17.94 5.95
N VAL A 205 9.06 -18.49 7.13
CA VAL A 205 10.05 -17.92 8.04
C VAL A 205 11.38 -18.67 7.88
N TYR A 206 12.41 -17.95 7.43
CA TYR A 206 13.76 -18.47 7.21
C TYR A 206 14.72 -18.06 8.33
N ILE A 207 15.71 -18.92 8.61
CA ILE A 207 16.75 -18.66 9.62
C ILE A 207 17.79 -17.63 9.17
N ASP A 208 17.79 -17.30 7.89
CA ASP A 208 18.61 -16.30 7.22
C ASP A 208 18.04 -16.10 5.80
N ARG A 209 18.82 -15.49 4.90
CA ARG A 209 18.44 -15.31 3.49
C ARG A 209 18.64 -16.57 2.63
N GLY A 210 19.09 -17.66 3.22
CA GLY A 210 19.23 -18.96 2.60
C GLY A 210 17.92 -19.74 2.61
N PRO A 211 17.91 -20.96 2.05
CA PRO A 211 16.68 -21.75 1.92
C PRO A 211 16.23 -22.44 3.22
N ALA A 212 16.97 -22.27 4.32
CA ALA A 212 16.71 -22.98 5.56
C ALA A 212 15.61 -22.29 6.38
N THR A 213 14.64 -23.07 6.85
CA THR A 213 13.45 -22.56 7.54
C THR A 213 13.49 -22.80 9.04
N VAL A 214 12.77 -22.00 9.82
CA VAL A 214 12.68 -22.15 11.30
C VAL A 214 11.90 -23.39 11.76
N GLY A 215 11.17 -24.05 10.87
CA GLY A 215 10.32 -25.20 11.20
C GLY A 215 9.02 -24.82 11.91
N ALA A 216 8.40 -25.78 12.60
CA ALA A 216 7.06 -25.63 13.19
C ALA A 216 7.03 -24.87 14.52
N GLY A 217 5.86 -24.29 14.82
CA GLY A 217 5.53 -23.80 16.15
C GLY A 217 6.01 -22.39 16.46
N LYS A 218 6.43 -21.62 15.45
CA LYS A 218 6.84 -20.22 15.63
C LYS A 218 5.67 -19.29 15.44
N SER A 219 5.54 -18.34 16.35
CA SER A 219 4.42 -17.39 16.36
C SER A 219 4.76 -16.18 15.49
N VAL A 220 3.92 -15.92 14.49
CA VAL A 220 4.03 -14.75 13.61
C VAL A 220 2.85 -13.84 13.90
N ARG A 221 3.12 -12.73 14.58
CA ARG A 221 2.14 -11.69 14.87
C ARG A 221 1.97 -10.80 13.65
N LEU A 222 0.72 -10.41 13.38
CA LEU A 222 0.33 -9.61 12.23
C LEU A 222 -0.36 -8.34 12.70
N LEU A 223 0.04 -7.21 12.13
CA LEU A 223 -0.59 -5.90 12.33
C LEU A 223 -1.13 -5.37 11.01
N ILE A 224 -2.29 -4.71 11.07
CA ILE A 224 -2.84 -3.86 10.00
C ILE A 224 -2.91 -2.45 10.58
N ASP A 225 -2.19 -1.51 9.96
CA ASP A 225 -2.15 -0.11 10.38
C ASP A 225 -1.82 0.06 11.88
N GLY A 226 -0.87 -0.75 12.38
CA GLY A 226 -0.46 -0.77 13.78
C GLY A 226 -1.41 -1.50 14.74
N VAL A 227 -2.55 -1.99 14.25
CA VAL A 227 -3.53 -2.73 15.05
C VAL A 227 -3.34 -4.23 14.85
N SER A 228 -3.33 -4.99 15.94
CA SER A 228 -3.22 -6.45 15.89
C SER A 228 -4.34 -7.08 15.05
N ALA A 229 -3.95 -7.79 14.00
CA ALA A 229 -4.81 -8.63 13.17
C ALA A 229 -4.75 -10.13 13.53
N GLY A 230 -4.01 -10.48 14.59
CA GLY A 230 -3.91 -11.83 15.12
C GLY A 230 -2.52 -12.44 14.98
N THR A 231 -2.41 -13.74 15.26
CA THR A 231 -1.15 -14.49 15.24
C THR A 231 -1.35 -15.77 14.43
N ALA A 232 -0.43 -16.03 13.50
CA ALA A 232 -0.32 -17.31 12.79
C ALA A 232 0.82 -18.14 13.38
N VAL A 233 0.81 -19.46 13.15
CA VAL A 233 1.86 -20.37 13.63
C VAL A 233 2.48 -21.09 12.45
N THR A 234 3.81 -21.19 12.41
CA THR A 234 4.51 -21.90 11.35
C THR A 234 4.27 -23.42 11.42
N ASN A 235 4.16 -24.06 10.26
CA ASN A 235 4.13 -25.52 10.13
C ASN A 235 5.55 -26.11 10.02
N ALA A 236 5.68 -27.42 9.80
CA ALA A 236 6.99 -28.10 9.72
C ALA A 236 7.92 -27.57 8.62
N ALA A 237 7.37 -26.91 7.59
CA ALA A 237 8.12 -26.27 6.52
C ALA A 237 8.41 -24.77 6.79
N GLY A 238 8.13 -24.26 7.99
CA GLY A 238 8.29 -22.84 8.33
C GLY A 238 7.21 -21.93 7.73
N ILE A 239 6.19 -22.49 7.07
CA ILE A 239 5.13 -21.72 6.42
C ILE A 239 4.07 -21.33 7.44
N TYR A 240 3.65 -20.08 7.42
CA TYR A 240 2.48 -19.59 8.14
C TYR A 240 1.44 -19.07 7.15
N THR A 241 0.17 -19.16 7.52
CA THR A 241 -0.94 -18.67 6.70
C THR A 241 -2.07 -18.16 7.58
N THR A 242 -2.75 -17.11 7.12
CA THR A 242 -3.97 -16.59 7.72
C THR A 242 -4.85 -15.91 6.67
N THR A 243 -6.07 -15.56 7.07
CA THR A 243 -6.95 -14.68 6.30
C THR A 243 -7.07 -13.35 7.02
N LEU A 244 -6.95 -12.25 6.26
CA LEU A 244 -7.09 -10.89 6.75
C LEU A 244 -8.24 -10.18 6.04
N THR A 245 -8.85 -9.21 6.69
CA THR A 245 -9.75 -8.25 6.05
C THR A 245 -9.05 -6.91 5.99
N THR A 246 -8.75 -6.42 4.79
CA THR A 246 -7.90 -5.24 4.63
C THR A 246 -8.29 -4.38 3.42
N ALA A 247 -8.01 -3.09 3.50
CA ALA A 247 -8.18 -2.16 2.39
C ALA A 247 -6.93 -2.16 1.51
N ALA A 248 -7.08 -1.79 0.24
CA ALA A 248 -5.94 -1.38 -0.57
C ALA A 248 -5.29 -0.12 0.06
N GLY A 249 -3.95 -0.08 0.13
CA GLY A 249 -3.21 0.99 0.81
C GLY A 249 -3.05 0.81 2.34
N ALA A 250 -3.56 -0.28 2.90
CA ALA A 250 -3.30 -0.61 4.30
C ALA A 250 -1.84 -1.07 4.48
N ARG A 251 -1.24 -0.74 5.61
CA ARG A 251 0.12 -1.13 5.98
C ARG A 251 0.06 -2.42 6.77
N LEU A 252 0.76 -3.44 6.30
CA LEU A 252 0.87 -4.72 6.97
C LEU A 252 2.26 -4.87 7.56
N LEU A 253 2.32 -5.37 8.79
CA LEU A 253 3.57 -5.74 9.45
C LEU A 253 3.45 -7.14 10.03
N ALA A 254 4.38 -8.01 9.67
CA ALA A 254 4.56 -9.32 10.30
C ALA A 254 5.86 -9.32 11.11
N TYR A 255 5.81 -9.90 12.30
CA TYR A 255 7.00 -10.13 13.10
C TYR A 255 6.89 -11.43 13.89
N ILE A 256 8.04 -11.99 14.27
CA ILE A 256 8.08 -13.15 15.18
C ILE A 256 7.81 -12.63 16.59
N ASP A 257 6.82 -13.20 17.27
CA ASP A 257 6.34 -12.76 18.59
C ASP A 257 6.50 -13.92 19.59
N GLY A 258 7.19 -13.69 20.72
CA GLY A 258 7.00 -14.57 21.88
C GLY A 258 8.16 -15.48 22.32
N ASN A 259 9.40 -14.98 22.37
CA ASN A 259 10.50 -15.66 23.08
C ASN A 259 10.72 -17.14 22.67
N ASP A 260 10.59 -17.45 21.38
CA ASP A 260 10.56 -18.81 20.80
C ASP A 260 11.88 -19.62 20.87
N GLY A 261 12.79 -19.25 21.78
CA GLY A 261 14.05 -19.92 22.12
C GLY A 261 15.11 -19.84 21.02
N ALA A 262 16.29 -19.26 21.32
CA ALA A 262 17.51 -19.19 20.49
C ALA A 262 17.39 -18.65 19.03
N LEU A 263 16.18 -18.45 18.51
CA LEU A 263 15.90 -17.76 17.27
C LEU A 263 15.86 -16.26 17.54
N THR A 264 16.41 -15.51 16.61
CA THR A 264 16.39 -14.05 16.62
C THR A 264 15.12 -13.54 15.94
N ASP A 265 14.70 -12.33 16.28
CA ASP A 265 13.47 -11.74 15.76
C ASP A 265 13.55 -11.49 14.24
N ALA A 266 12.40 -11.24 13.62
CA ALA A 266 12.27 -10.91 12.22
C ALA A 266 11.13 -9.92 12.03
N THR A 267 11.24 -9.03 11.05
CA THR A 267 10.18 -8.07 10.72
C THR A 267 10.04 -7.96 9.21
N THR A 268 8.82 -7.97 8.70
CA THR A 268 8.51 -7.69 7.29
C THR A 268 7.36 -6.70 7.22
N VAL A 269 7.53 -5.65 6.43
CA VAL A 269 6.57 -4.55 6.31
C VAL A 269 6.23 -4.28 4.84
N THR A 270 4.95 -4.06 4.58
CA THR A 270 4.44 -3.71 3.24
C THR A 270 3.24 -2.78 3.30
N GLU A 271 2.88 -2.25 2.15
CA GLU A 271 1.58 -1.66 1.89
C GLU A 271 0.86 -2.52 0.83
N THR A 272 -0.30 -3.05 1.16
CA THR A 272 -0.99 -4.06 0.35
C THR A 272 -1.92 -3.45 -0.71
N ALA A 273 -2.06 -4.11 -1.88
CA ALA A 273 -3.11 -3.80 -2.85
C ALA A 273 -4.51 -4.28 -2.41
N GLY A 274 -4.63 -4.91 -1.23
CA GLY A 274 -5.86 -5.58 -0.81
C GLY A 274 -6.13 -6.87 -1.59
N SER A 275 -5.08 -7.54 -2.08
CA SER A 275 -5.14 -8.86 -2.71
C SER A 275 -4.37 -9.91 -1.89
N ASP A 276 -4.48 -11.18 -2.28
CA ASP A 276 -3.70 -12.26 -1.67
C ASP A 276 -2.19 -11.96 -1.71
N LEU A 277 -1.50 -12.22 -0.61
CA LEU A 277 -0.05 -12.08 -0.43
C LEU A 277 0.52 -13.44 -0.04
N LEU A 278 1.10 -14.15 -1.01
CA LEU A 278 1.47 -15.58 -0.84
C LEU A 278 2.97 -15.82 -0.60
N ASN A 279 3.75 -14.75 -0.54
CA ASN A 279 5.20 -14.74 -0.41
C ASN A 279 5.65 -13.69 0.63
N PHE A 280 4.84 -13.47 1.67
CA PHE A 280 5.14 -12.51 2.74
C PHE A 280 6.20 -13.09 3.69
N ASP A 281 7.38 -13.40 3.16
CA ASP A 281 8.41 -14.15 3.86
C ASP A 281 9.13 -13.30 4.92
N LEU A 282 9.58 -13.95 6.00
CA LEU A 282 10.39 -13.34 7.05
C LEU A 282 11.79 -13.97 7.07
N HIS A 283 12.83 -13.15 7.26
CA HIS A 283 14.19 -13.61 7.52
C HIS A 283 14.60 -13.20 8.94
N THR A 284 15.05 -14.14 9.76
CA THR A 284 15.53 -13.80 11.11
C THR A 284 16.76 -12.88 11.06
N ASN A 285 16.86 -11.92 12.00
CA ASN A 285 17.78 -10.78 11.96
C ASN A 285 17.60 -9.87 10.74
N ALA A 286 16.37 -9.71 10.25
CA ALA A 286 16.10 -8.79 9.15
C ALA A 286 14.85 -7.95 9.37
N VAL A 287 14.92 -6.73 8.84
CA VAL A 287 13.78 -5.89 8.49
C VAL A 287 13.65 -5.94 6.98
N VAL A 288 12.67 -6.67 6.48
CA VAL A 288 12.37 -6.76 5.05
C VAL A 288 11.37 -5.66 4.70
N VAL A 289 11.75 -4.77 3.78
CA VAL A 289 10.86 -3.75 3.22
C VAL A 289 10.43 -4.16 1.82
N ARG A 290 9.12 -4.27 1.61
CA ARG A 290 8.52 -4.64 0.33
C ARG A 290 7.24 -3.86 0.07
N HIS A 291 6.76 -3.78 -1.16
CA HIS A 291 5.61 -2.97 -1.54
C HIS A 291 4.69 -3.73 -2.49
N ASP A 292 3.55 -4.18 -1.98
CA ASP A 292 2.62 -5.05 -2.70
C ASP A 292 1.43 -4.31 -3.32
N ASN A 293 1.53 -2.98 -3.51
CA ASN A 293 0.60 -2.18 -4.31
C ASN A 293 1.22 -1.31 -5.41
N GLY A 294 2.55 -1.42 -5.59
CA GLY A 294 3.34 -0.65 -6.56
C GLY A 294 3.80 0.70 -6.01
N GLY A 295 5.10 0.97 -6.00
CA GLY A 295 5.65 2.17 -5.37
C GLY A 295 6.93 1.84 -4.62
N ALA A 296 7.20 2.59 -3.56
CA ALA A 296 8.34 2.36 -2.68
C ALA A 296 7.91 2.44 -1.21
N VAL A 297 8.55 1.62 -0.37
CA VAL A 297 8.40 1.76 1.08
C VAL A 297 9.04 3.07 1.55
N THR A 298 8.35 3.80 2.42
CA THR A 298 8.83 5.05 3.02
C THR A 298 8.84 4.95 4.55
N HIS A 299 9.46 5.92 5.22
CA HIS A 299 9.45 5.98 6.68
C HIS A 299 8.04 6.24 7.22
N ALA A 300 7.23 7.07 6.56
CA ALA A 300 5.84 7.29 6.93
C ALA A 300 5.02 5.98 6.88
N LEU A 301 5.22 5.16 5.85
CA LEU A 301 4.60 3.83 5.73
C LEU A 301 5.05 2.93 6.89
N MET A 302 6.37 2.79 7.09
CA MET A 302 6.92 1.97 8.16
C MET A 302 6.40 2.41 9.54
N LYS A 303 6.31 3.72 9.79
CA LYS A 303 5.77 4.28 11.03
C LYS A 303 4.29 3.97 11.22
N ALA A 304 3.49 4.08 10.16
CA ALA A 304 2.06 3.78 10.21
C ALA A 304 1.76 2.28 10.40
N ALA A 305 2.74 1.41 10.15
CA ALA A 305 2.64 -0.03 10.40
C ALA A 305 2.96 -0.42 11.86
N LEU A 306 3.64 0.45 12.61
CA LEU A 306 4.03 0.19 14.00
C LEU A 306 2.83 0.23 14.95
N PRO A 307 2.83 -0.61 16.01
CA PRO A 307 1.80 -0.56 17.04
C PRO A 307 1.92 0.70 17.90
N THR A 308 0.79 1.12 18.49
CA THR A 308 0.75 2.27 19.43
C THR A 308 1.67 2.07 20.64
N VAL A 309 1.78 0.83 21.11
CA VAL A 309 2.73 0.44 22.16
C VAL A 309 3.83 -0.35 21.49
N ALA A 310 5.07 0.17 21.55
CA ALA A 310 6.23 -0.48 20.95
C ALA A 310 6.42 -1.89 21.50
N ASP A 311 6.82 -2.78 20.61
CA ASP A 311 7.09 -4.18 20.87
C ASP A 311 8.58 -4.44 20.62
N SER A 312 9.26 -5.10 21.56
CA SER A 312 10.71 -5.33 21.49
C SER A 312 11.13 -6.26 20.36
N GLU A 313 10.21 -7.08 19.87
CA GLU A 313 10.48 -8.03 18.79
C GLU A 313 10.32 -7.40 17.40
N ILE A 314 9.84 -6.15 17.32
CA ILE A 314 9.86 -5.37 16.07
C ILE A 314 11.24 -4.71 15.93
N LEU A 315 11.93 -5.04 14.85
CA LEU A 315 13.36 -4.74 14.67
C LEU A 315 13.68 -3.32 14.18
N TYR A 316 12.67 -2.44 14.08
CA TYR A 316 12.87 -1.05 13.70
C TYR A 316 11.98 -0.10 14.50
N ASP A 317 12.44 1.15 14.61
CA ASP A 317 11.63 2.27 15.09
C ASP A 317 11.71 3.44 14.09
N VAL A 318 10.66 4.27 14.06
CA VAL A 318 10.63 5.50 13.27
C VAL A 318 10.32 6.69 14.18
N ALA A 319 11.38 7.27 14.75
CA ALA A 319 11.29 8.42 15.63
C ALA A 319 11.23 9.72 14.83
N VAL A 320 10.15 10.50 15.03
CA VAL A 320 9.81 11.67 14.19
C VAL A 320 9.63 11.24 12.73
N ASN A 321 10.72 11.17 11.96
CA ASN A 321 10.78 10.65 10.60
C ASN A 321 12.03 9.79 10.33
N ASP A 322 12.95 9.63 11.29
CA ASP A 322 14.20 8.90 11.07
C ASP A 322 13.99 7.41 11.34
N LEU A 323 14.39 6.56 10.38
CA LEU A 323 14.40 5.11 10.57
C LEU A 323 15.62 4.71 11.42
N THR A 324 15.39 3.92 12.46
CA THR A 324 16.48 3.37 13.27
C THR A 324 16.35 1.86 13.41
N ILE A 325 17.42 1.17 13.04
CA ILE A 325 17.66 -0.25 13.30
C ILE A 325 18.98 -0.29 14.04
N THR A 326 18.97 -0.65 15.32
CA THR A 326 20.16 -0.56 16.19
C THR A 326 20.60 -1.90 16.75
N THR A 327 19.75 -2.93 16.65
CA THR A 327 20.08 -4.30 17.06
C THR A 327 21.22 -4.84 16.20
N ALA A 328 22.35 -5.15 16.82
CA ALA A 328 23.53 -5.63 16.12
C ALA A 328 23.22 -6.91 15.32
N GLY A 329 23.75 -7.00 14.10
CA GLY A 329 23.52 -8.13 13.20
C GLY A 329 22.24 -8.05 12.38
N VAL A 330 21.30 -7.14 12.71
CA VAL A 330 20.09 -6.95 11.91
C VAL A 330 20.42 -6.31 10.56
N THR A 331 19.72 -6.78 9.54
CA THR A 331 19.87 -6.34 8.16
C THR A 331 18.59 -5.68 7.67
N LEU A 332 18.70 -4.47 7.12
CA LEU A 332 17.66 -3.89 6.30
C LEU A 332 17.76 -4.52 4.90
N GLU A 333 16.68 -5.18 4.45
CA GLU A 333 16.65 -5.90 3.19
C GLU A 333 15.62 -5.29 2.25
N ILE A 334 16.05 -5.00 1.02
CA ILE A 334 15.19 -4.58 -0.09
C ILE A 334 15.24 -5.69 -1.15
N PRO A 335 14.24 -6.59 -1.20
CA PRO A 335 14.23 -7.72 -2.12
C PRO A 335 14.13 -7.30 -3.60
N THR A 336 14.46 -8.21 -4.52
CA THR A 336 14.30 -7.98 -5.96
C THR A 336 12.86 -7.64 -6.32
N GLY A 337 12.66 -6.62 -7.16
CA GLY A 337 11.35 -6.12 -7.56
C GLY A 337 10.75 -5.08 -6.60
N GLU A 338 11.30 -4.97 -5.39
CA GLU A 338 10.84 -4.04 -4.36
C GLU A 338 11.64 -2.73 -4.38
N SER A 339 11.06 -1.66 -3.86
CA SER A 339 11.70 -0.34 -3.79
C SER A 339 11.60 0.28 -2.40
N TYR A 340 12.64 1.02 -2.01
CA TYR A 340 12.71 1.76 -0.75
C TYR A 340 13.17 3.21 -1.02
N THR A 341 12.44 4.17 -0.45
CA THR A 341 12.75 5.61 -0.54
C THR A 341 12.65 6.23 0.86
N PRO A 342 13.77 6.35 1.60
CA PRO A 342 13.79 7.06 2.87
C PRO A 342 13.38 8.54 2.69
N GLU A 343 12.57 9.05 3.62
CA GLU A 343 12.10 10.44 3.63
C GLU A 343 12.93 11.33 4.58
N SER A 344 13.75 10.71 5.41
CA SER A 344 14.68 11.34 6.37
C SER A 344 15.90 10.42 6.56
N ASN A 345 16.70 10.63 7.60
CA ASN A 345 17.86 9.79 7.85
C ASN A 345 17.46 8.35 8.20
N ALA A 346 18.32 7.40 7.83
CA ALA A 346 18.16 5.99 8.14
C ALA A 346 19.45 5.44 8.73
N THR A 347 19.36 4.76 9.87
CA THR A 347 20.48 4.07 10.52
C THR A 347 20.23 2.58 10.51
N THR A 348 21.18 1.79 10.01
CA THR A 348 21.11 0.33 10.02
C THR A 348 22.50 -0.31 10.18
N PRO A 349 22.65 -1.47 10.86
CA PRO A 349 23.94 -2.16 10.93
C PRO A 349 24.35 -2.72 9.57
N ARG A 350 23.39 -3.27 8.84
CA ARG A 350 23.61 -3.85 7.51
C ARG A 350 22.48 -3.46 6.57
N LEU A 351 22.81 -3.29 5.31
CA LEU A 351 21.89 -2.99 4.22
C LEU A 351 22.19 -3.90 3.04
N ILE A 352 21.15 -4.58 2.56
CA ILE A 352 21.19 -5.36 1.32
C ILE A 352 20.17 -4.77 0.35
N VAL A 353 20.64 -4.35 -0.82
CA VAL A 353 19.83 -3.76 -1.89
C VAL A 353 19.81 -4.72 -3.08
N ASP A 354 18.82 -5.61 -3.14
CA ASP A 354 18.58 -6.48 -4.31
C ASP A 354 17.47 -5.94 -5.23
N GLY A 355 16.62 -5.07 -4.70
CA GLY A 355 15.65 -4.26 -5.44
C GLY A 355 16.20 -2.89 -5.82
N ALA A 356 15.45 -1.82 -5.51
CA ALA A 356 15.85 -0.44 -5.77
C ALA A 356 15.85 0.41 -4.49
N LEU A 357 16.94 1.14 -4.26
CA LEU A 357 17.03 2.15 -3.21
C LEU A 357 17.24 3.53 -3.83
N ASN A 358 16.35 4.47 -3.55
CA ASN A 358 16.57 5.89 -3.81
C ASN A 358 16.84 6.63 -2.49
N ALA A 359 18.10 6.96 -2.22
CA ALA A 359 18.52 7.55 -0.95
C ALA A 359 18.15 9.04 -0.80
N GLY A 360 17.65 9.70 -1.86
CA GLY A 360 17.24 11.10 -1.82
C GLY A 360 18.39 12.02 -1.41
N SER A 361 18.15 12.89 -0.42
CA SER A 361 19.13 13.82 0.15
C SER A 361 19.50 13.50 1.60
N ASN A 362 19.22 12.27 2.05
CA ASN A 362 19.27 11.89 3.46
C ASN A 362 20.62 11.28 3.85
N THR A 363 20.88 11.18 5.15
CA THR A 363 22.01 10.39 5.64
C THR A 363 21.58 8.93 5.84
N LEU A 364 22.28 8.03 5.15
CA LEU A 364 22.21 6.59 5.39
C LEU A 364 23.43 6.19 6.24
N GLU A 365 23.21 5.99 7.54
CA GLU A 365 24.26 5.57 8.47
C GLU A 365 24.33 4.04 8.56
N ILE A 366 25.51 3.49 8.27
CA ILE A 366 25.84 2.08 8.32
C ILE A 366 26.76 1.81 9.52
N THR A 367 26.23 1.13 10.54
CA THR A 367 26.93 0.94 11.82
C THR A 367 27.68 -0.38 11.93
N GLY A 368 27.47 -1.33 11.00
CA GLY A 368 28.14 -2.62 10.99
C GLY A 368 29.53 -2.59 10.33
N THR A 369 30.25 -3.70 10.47
CA THR A 369 31.57 -3.96 9.85
C THR A 369 31.53 -5.16 8.91
N GLY A 370 32.67 -5.57 8.33
CA GLY A 370 32.72 -6.63 7.32
C GLY A 370 32.24 -6.10 5.97
N THR A 371 31.17 -6.64 5.40
CA THR A 371 30.55 -6.10 4.17
C THR A 371 29.12 -5.65 4.46
N PRO A 372 28.95 -4.50 5.14
CA PRO A 372 27.65 -4.11 5.68
C PRO A 372 26.74 -3.48 4.62
N LEU A 373 27.25 -3.07 3.46
CA LEU A 373 26.47 -2.65 2.30
C LEU A 373 26.75 -3.59 1.14
N SER A 374 25.70 -4.22 0.59
CA SER A 374 25.81 -5.16 -0.52
C SER A 374 24.49 -5.29 -1.29
N GLY A 375 24.45 -6.17 -2.29
CA GLY A 375 23.26 -6.49 -3.08
C GLY A 375 23.50 -6.37 -4.59
N SER A 376 22.59 -6.94 -5.37
CA SER A 376 22.65 -6.91 -6.85
C SER A 376 21.73 -5.88 -7.50
N GLY A 377 21.00 -5.12 -6.68
CA GLY A 377 20.00 -4.16 -7.09
C GLY A 377 20.56 -2.81 -7.52
N THR A 378 19.66 -1.83 -7.66
CA THR A 378 20.00 -0.45 -8.05
C THR A 378 20.07 0.45 -6.82
N PHE A 379 21.22 1.07 -6.60
CA PHE A 379 21.38 2.15 -5.62
C PHE A 379 21.44 3.51 -6.33
N THR A 380 20.45 4.36 -6.07
CA THR A 380 20.37 5.73 -6.58
C THR A 380 20.73 6.70 -5.45
N PRO A 381 21.93 7.29 -5.44
CA PRO A 381 22.40 8.09 -4.30
C PRO A 381 21.70 9.44 -4.17
N GLY A 382 21.16 10.03 -5.23
CA GLY A 382 20.64 11.40 -5.18
C GLY A 382 21.69 12.40 -4.68
N ALA A 383 21.32 13.20 -3.66
CA ALA A 383 22.19 14.09 -2.90
C ALA A 383 22.51 13.55 -1.48
N SER A 384 22.40 12.23 -1.28
CA SER A 384 22.54 11.60 0.03
C SER A 384 23.97 11.60 0.58
N THR A 385 24.08 11.27 1.87
CA THR A 385 25.35 10.88 2.50
C THR A 385 25.29 9.44 2.95
N VAL A 386 26.20 8.59 2.45
CA VAL A 386 26.43 7.27 3.06
C VAL A 386 27.53 7.42 4.10
N LYS A 387 27.18 7.20 5.36
CA LYS A 387 28.06 7.38 6.50
C LYS A 387 28.36 6.02 7.13
N TYR A 388 29.63 5.63 7.20
CA TYR A 388 30.06 4.41 7.88
C TYR A 388 30.60 4.74 9.26
N THR A 389 30.04 4.11 10.30
CA THR A 389 30.43 4.34 11.71
C THR A 389 30.86 3.08 12.44
N GLY A 390 30.78 1.91 11.79
CA GLY A 390 31.22 0.65 12.35
C GLY A 390 32.69 0.67 12.79
N THR A 391 32.98 -0.05 13.88
CA THR A 391 34.31 -0.06 14.52
C THR A 391 34.79 -1.48 14.83
N VAL A 392 36.03 -1.61 15.31
CA VAL A 392 36.68 -2.84 15.82
C VAL A 392 37.13 -3.82 14.73
N ALA A 393 36.36 -4.01 13.67
CA ALA A 393 36.73 -4.85 12.53
C ALA A 393 36.81 -4.04 11.23
N ALA A 394 37.58 -4.55 10.26
CA ALA A 394 37.66 -3.93 8.94
C ALA A 394 36.30 -3.89 8.25
N THR A 395 36.07 -2.84 7.46
CA THR A 395 34.84 -2.61 6.72
C THR A 395 35.14 -2.49 5.25
N ASN A 396 34.38 -3.18 4.43
CA ASN A 396 34.45 -3.14 2.99
C ASN A 396 33.49 -2.06 2.47
N ILE A 397 33.99 -1.21 1.58
CA ILE A 397 33.20 -0.20 0.88
C ILE A 397 32.80 -0.76 -0.49
N ALA A 398 31.49 -0.79 -0.76
CA ALA A 398 30.94 -1.31 -1.99
C ALA A 398 31.34 -0.42 -3.20
N ALA A 399 31.53 -1.03 -4.36
CA ALA A 399 31.84 -0.31 -5.59
C ALA A 399 30.54 0.12 -6.31
N ILE A 400 29.86 1.12 -5.73
CA ILE A 400 28.59 1.69 -6.21
C ILE A 400 28.70 3.22 -6.29
N PRO A 401 27.81 3.92 -7.01
CA PRO A 401 27.81 5.37 -7.02
C PRO A 401 27.40 5.94 -5.67
N TYR A 402 28.23 6.81 -5.10
CA TYR A 402 27.91 7.60 -3.91
C TYR A 402 27.74 9.07 -4.29
N HIS A 403 26.92 9.82 -3.55
CA HIS A 403 27.01 11.28 -3.58
C HIS A 403 28.06 11.74 -2.59
N HIS A 404 27.74 11.75 -1.29
CA HIS A 404 28.74 11.89 -0.22
C HIS A 404 29.10 10.52 0.37
N LEU A 405 30.40 10.29 0.58
CA LEU A 405 30.91 9.16 1.35
C LEU A 405 31.62 9.69 2.60
N TRP A 406 31.17 9.27 3.78
CA TRP A 406 31.69 9.72 5.05
C TRP A 406 32.12 8.54 5.92
N LEU A 407 33.42 8.44 6.21
CA LEU A 407 34.00 7.41 7.07
C LEU A 407 34.24 8.00 8.45
N ALA A 408 33.39 7.66 9.43
CA ALA A 408 33.34 8.30 10.74
C ALA A 408 33.33 7.29 11.90
N PRO A 409 34.31 6.36 11.99
CA PRO A 409 34.36 5.41 13.09
C PRO A 409 34.74 6.11 14.41
N SER A 410 34.16 5.66 15.52
CA SER A 410 34.54 6.14 16.85
C SER A 410 35.88 5.59 17.37
N GLY A 411 36.44 4.57 16.70
CA GLY A 411 37.73 3.95 17.02
C GLY A 411 38.48 3.49 15.76
N ALA A 412 39.78 3.19 15.88
CA ALA A 412 40.64 2.87 14.74
C ALA A 412 40.04 1.76 13.85
N THR A 413 39.75 2.09 12.60
CA THR A 413 39.04 1.19 11.67
C THR A 413 39.57 1.36 10.25
N THR A 414 39.82 0.23 9.57
CA THR A 414 40.21 0.21 8.16
C THR A 414 38.99 0.03 7.27
N TYR A 415 38.88 0.86 6.23
CA TYR A 415 37.85 0.85 5.21
C TYR A 415 38.46 0.47 3.87
N SER A 416 38.33 -0.78 3.44
CA SER A 416 38.91 -1.29 2.21
C SER A 416 37.92 -1.18 1.06
N LEU A 417 38.32 -0.58 -0.07
CA LEU A 417 37.49 -0.55 -1.27
C LEU A 417 37.38 -1.95 -1.89
N LEU A 418 36.18 -2.33 -2.34
CA LEU A 418 35.96 -3.55 -3.14
C LEU A 418 36.11 -3.33 -4.65
N GLY A 419 36.26 -2.08 -5.08
CA GLY A 419 36.38 -1.68 -6.48
C GLY A 419 36.66 -0.19 -6.62
N SER A 420 36.97 0.27 -7.82
CA SER A 420 37.20 1.70 -8.08
C SER A 420 35.92 2.51 -7.92
N LEU A 421 36.02 3.63 -7.21
CA LEU A 421 34.99 4.66 -7.11
C LEU A 421 35.22 5.71 -8.19
N SER A 422 35.17 5.26 -9.45
CA SER A 422 35.45 6.07 -10.65
C SER A 422 34.51 5.67 -11.80
N GLY A 423 34.47 6.46 -12.87
CA GLY A 423 33.55 6.19 -13.99
C GLY A 423 32.09 6.24 -13.52
N GLY A 424 31.32 5.17 -13.77
CA GLY A 424 29.93 5.07 -13.30
C GLY A 424 29.76 5.08 -11.77
N ASN A 425 30.83 4.81 -11.01
CA ASN A 425 30.85 4.82 -9.55
C ASN A 425 31.53 6.05 -8.95
N ALA A 426 31.85 7.07 -9.76
CA ALA A 426 32.49 8.29 -9.27
C ALA A 426 31.61 8.99 -8.24
N LEU A 427 32.22 9.58 -7.21
CA LEU A 427 31.49 10.33 -6.19
C LEU A 427 31.04 11.66 -6.79
N SER A 428 29.74 11.93 -6.76
CA SER A 428 29.18 13.20 -7.24
C SER A 428 29.25 14.33 -6.19
N GLY A 429 29.64 14.01 -4.95
CA GLY A 429 29.84 14.95 -3.85
C GLY A 429 31.16 14.71 -3.12
N ASN A 430 31.22 15.11 -1.86
CA ASN A 430 32.41 15.06 -1.00
C ASN A 430 32.81 13.62 -0.58
N LEU A 431 34.12 13.43 -0.37
CA LEU A 431 34.69 12.33 0.38
C LEU A 431 35.25 12.85 1.71
N ILE A 432 34.81 12.26 2.82
CA ILE A 432 35.22 12.63 4.18
C ILE A 432 35.80 11.41 4.88
N ILE A 433 37.05 11.52 5.32
CA ILE A 433 37.77 10.50 6.10
C ILE A 433 38.06 11.12 7.46
N ASP A 434 37.28 10.78 8.49
CA ASP A 434 37.46 11.35 9.83
C ASP A 434 38.64 10.72 10.57
N VAL A 435 38.96 11.32 11.72
CA VAL A 435 39.88 10.73 12.69
C VAL A 435 39.52 9.26 12.95
N ASN A 436 40.54 8.44 13.11
CA ASN A 436 40.45 6.97 13.27
C ASN A 436 40.04 6.18 12.02
N ALA A 437 39.60 6.80 10.93
CA ALA A 437 39.38 6.11 9.67
C ALA A 437 40.70 5.94 8.90
N THR A 438 40.94 4.73 8.38
CA THR A 438 41.96 4.47 7.36
C THR A 438 41.27 4.01 6.09
N LEU A 439 41.23 4.83 5.05
CA LEU A 439 40.74 4.44 3.72
C LEU A 439 41.85 3.68 2.98
N ASP A 440 41.53 2.47 2.55
CA ASP A 440 42.47 1.52 1.96
C ASP A 440 42.08 1.19 0.51
N VAL A 441 42.95 1.55 -0.45
CA VAL A 441 42.80 1.23 -1.88
C VAL A 441 43.73 0.10 -2.33
N THR A 442 44.43 -0.55 -1.40
CA THR A 442 45.53 -1.50 -1.65
C THR A 442 45.11 -2.80 -2.34
N GLY A 443 43.82 -3.17 -2.28
CA GLY A 443 43.33 -4.46 -2.79
C GLY A 443 43.60 -4.70 -4.28
N SER A 444 43.59 -3.64 -5.11
CA SER A 444 44.01 -3.69 -6.52
C SER A 444 44.45 -2.32 -7.06
N ASN A 445 44.90 -1.42 -6.18
CA ASN A 445 45.19 -0.02 -6.52
C ASN A 445 43.96 0.70 -7.11
N TYR A 446 42.84 0.61 -6.39
CA TYR A 446 41.57 1.15 -6.85
C TYR A 446 41.63 2.68 -7.02
N ALA A 447 41.00 3.16 -8.09
CA ALA A 447 40.93 4.58 -8.40
C ALA A 447 39.75 5.24 -7.65
N ILE A 448 39.91 6.50 -7.25
CA ILE A 448 38.87 7.32 -6.64
C ILE A 448 38.70 8.59 -7.48
N ALA A 449 37.48 8.86 -7.94
CA ALA A 449 37.10 10.11 -8.57
C ALA A 449 36.07 10.84 -7.69
N VAL A 450 36.34 12.11 -7.36
CA VAL A 450 35.52 12.92 -6.46
C VAL A 450 35.14 14.22 -7.16
N ALA A 451 33.84 14.50 -7.30
CA ALA A 451 33.34 15.76 -7.82
C ALA A 451 33.16 16.83 -6.74
N GLY A 452 32.95 16.45 -5.48
CA GLY A 452 32.94 17.37 -4.34
C GLY A 452 34.33 17.57 -3.71
N ASN A 453 34.35 18.07 -2.48
CA ASN A 453 35.58 18.30 -1.73
C ASN A 453 36.18 17.00 -1.17
N TRP A 454 37.48 17.02 -0.96
CA TRP A 454 38.21 15.97 -0.24
C TRP A 454 38.58 16.49 1.15
N SER A 455 38.12 15.80 2.19
CA SER A 455 38.48 16.08 3.58
C SER A 455 39.07 14.84 4.24
N ASN A 456 40.29 14.94 4.76
CA ASN A 456 40.96 13.82 5.39
C ASN A 456 41.62 14.21 6.73
N SER A 457 40.98 13.83 7.82
CA SER A 457 41.52 13.88 9.18
C SER A 457 42.02 12.51 9.68
N GLY A 458 41.90 11.47 8.86
CA GLY A 458 42.33 10.10 9.13
C GLY A 458 43.58 9.74 8.34
N SER A 459 43.54 8.61 7.62
CA SER A 459 44.64 8.12 6.78
C SER A 459 44.15 7.55 5.46
N LEU A 460 44.99 7.68 4.43
CA LEU A 460 44.80 7.05 3.11
C LEU A 460 45.98 6.10 2.85
N LEU A 461 45.70 4.82 2.63
CA LEU A 461 46.68 3.85 2.13
C LEU A 461 46.62 3.83 0.60
N ALA A 462 47.27 4.80 -0.04
CA ALA A 462 47.14 5.08 -1.47
C ALA A 462 47.75 4.00 -2.40
N GLN A 463 48.83 3.31 -1.99
CA GLN A 463 49.60 2.38 -2.83
C GLN A 463 49.89 2.93 -4.23
N ALA A 464 49.41 2.29 -5.30
CA ALA A 464 49.48 2.81 -6.66
C ALA A 464 48.12 3.32 -7.17
N GLY A 465 47.14 3.52 -6.28
CA GLY A 465 45.81 4.01 -6.60
C GLY A 465 45.81 5.50 -6.95
N THR A 466 44.97 5.89 -7.89
CA THR A 466 44.87 7.27 -8.38
C THR A 466 43.70 8.00 -7.74
N VAL A 467 43.88 9.27 -7.39
CA VAL A 467 42.80 10.17 -6.97
C VAL A 467 42.61 11.27 -8.01
N SER A 468 41.38 11.41 -8.50
CA SER A 468 41.00 12.44 -9.46
C SER A 468 39.92 13.35 -8.90
N LEU A 469 40.20 14.65 -8.85
CA LEU A 469 39.27 15.69 -8.47
C LEU A 469 38.57 16.23 -9.73
N THR A 470 37.34 15.76 -9.97
CA THR A 470 36.60 15.92 -11.24
C THR A 470 35.52 17.01 -11.22
N GLY A 471 35.33 17.68 -10.09
CA GLY A 471 34.31 18.72 -9.93
C GLY A 471 34.73 20.05 -10.52
N ALA A 472 33.94 21.09 -10.25
CA ALA A 472 34.33 22.46 -10.54
C ALA A 472 35.39 22.93 -9.52
N ASN A 473 35.04 23.92 -8.69
CA ASN A 473 35.90 24.35 -7.59
C ASN A 473 35.86 23.32 -6.47
N GLN A 474 37.05 22.88 -6.04
CA GLN A 474 37.20 21.86 -5.01
C GLN A 474 38.24 22.30 -3.98
N SER A 475 38.06 21.82 -2.76
CA SER A 475 39.00 21.99 -1.66
C SER A 475 39.58 20.66 -1.21
N LEU A 476 40.87 20.66 -0.90
CA LEU A 476 41.61 19.60 -0.22
C LEU A 476 41.92 20.06 1.21
N THR A 477 41.29 19.43 2.20
CA THR A 477 41.51 19.72 3.63
C THR A 477 42.11 18.53 4.36
N GLY A 478 43.01 18.82 5.30
CA GLY A 478 43.75 17.82 6.08
C GLY A 478 44.87 17.11 5.30
N SER A 479 45.89 16.69 6.04
CA SER A 479 47.13 16.16 5.44
C SER A 479 46.90 14.82 4.75
N THR A 480 47.26 14.70 3.48
CA THR A 480 47.08 13.47 2.70
C THR A 480 48.33 13.13 1.91
N THR A 481 48.70 11.85 1.90
CA THR A 481 49.74 11.32 1.00
C THR A 481 49.05 10.56 -0.13
N PHE A 482 49.14 11.09 -1.34
CA PHE A 482 48.65 10.47 -2.56
C PHE A 482 49.80 9.78 -3.30
N TYR A 483 49.44 8.78 -4.11
CA TYR A 483 50.34 8.24 -5.12
C TYR A 483 50.27 9.07 -6.41
N ASN A 484 49.05 9.26 -6.92
CA ASN A 484 48.81 10.09 -8.08
C ASN A 484 47.55 10.91 -7.85
N LEU A 485 47.69 12.23 -7.88
CA LEU A 485 46.59 13.19 -7.71
C LEU A 485 46.45 14.02 -8.99
N SER A 486 45.26 14.05 -9.56
CA SER A 486 44.92 14.93 -10.69
C SER A 486 43.73 15.82 -10.36
N LYS A 487 43.80 17.10 -10.72
CA LYS A 487 42.62 17.94 -10.92
C LYS A 487 42.22 17.83 -12.38
N VAL A 488 40.96 17.52 -12.64
CA VAL A 488 40.41 17.43 -14.00
C VAL A 488 39.52 18.64 -14.24
N GLU A 489 39.69 19.22 -15.43
CA GLU A 489 38.81 20.21 -16.02
C GLU A 489 38.21 19.59 -17.28
N SER A 490 36.89 19.40 -17.30
CA SER A 490 36.23 18.68 -18.40
C SER A 490 36.07 19.51 -19.66
N THR A 491 36.08 20.84 -19.54
CA THR A 491 35.92 21.78 -20.64
C THR A 491 37.00 22.86 -20.55
N ASN A 492 37.81 22.99 -21.60
CA ASN A 492 38.73 24.11 -21.74
C ASN A 492 37.94 25.32 -22.26
N ASP A 493 37.38 26.10 -21.35
CA ASP A 493 36.58 27.30 -21.63
C ASP A 493 37.02 28.48 -20.75
N ALA A 494 36.24 29.55 -20.68
CA ALA A 494 36.61 30.75 -19.91
C ALA A 494 36.38 30.60 -18.39
N THR A 495 35.88 29.46 -17.92
CA THR A 495 35.60 29.17 -16.52
C THR A 495 36.59 28.16 -15.93
N ASP A 496 37.80 28.65 -15.64
CA ASP A 496 38.85 27.84 -15.01
C ASP A 496 38.37 27.23 -13.67
N VAL A 497 38.65 25.93 -13.45
CA VAL A 497 38.37 25.27 -12.17
C VAL A 497 39.48 25.50 -11.13
N THR A 498 39.10 25.87 -9.91
CA THR A 498 40.05 26.14 -8.81
C THR A 498 40.20 24.96 -7.87
N LEU A 499 41.45 24.61 -7.55
CA LEU A 499 41.79 23.70 -6.44
C LEU A 499 42.35 24.49 -5.27
N THR A 500 41.65 24.45 -4.13
CA THR A 500 42.04 25.15 -2.90
C THR A 500 42.67 24.18 -1.90
N PHE A 501 43.74 24.61 -1.24
CA PHE A 501 44.44 23.83 -0.23
C PHE A 501 44.27 24.45 1.15
N ASP A 502 44.10 23.62 2.17
CA ASP A 502 44.24 23.98 3.58
C ASP A 502 45.68 24.45 3.88
N ASN A 503 45.82 25.67 4.41
CA ASN A 503 47.11 26.30 4.67
C ASN A 503 47.88 25.70 5.86
N THR A 504 47.26 24.79 6.61
CA THR A 504 47.88 24.06 7.73
C THR A 504 48.20 22.60 7.40
N ALA A 505 47.69 22.07 6.29
CA ALA A 505 47.83 20.67 5.90
C ALA A 505 49.02 20.43 4.95
N MET A 506 49.62 19.24 5.05
CA MET A 506 50.66 18.78 4.12
C MET A 506 50.07 17.82 3.09
N GLN A 507 50.23 18.14 1.80
CA GLN A 507 49.88 17.24 0.70
C GLN A 507 51.17 16.66 0.10
N THR A 508 51.30 15.33 0.12
CA THR A 508 52.47 14.62 -0.41
C THR A 508 52.05 13.81 -1.63
N ILE A 509 52.84 13.85 -2.71
CA ILE A 509 52.67 13.01 -3.91
C ILE A 509 53.90 12.11 -4.03
N ASN A 510 53.72 10.79 -4.04
CA ASN A 510 54.80 9.80 -4.05
C ASN A 510 55.17 9.28 -5.43
#